data_AF-A0A3A6L687-F1
#
_entry.id   AF-A0A3A6L687-F1
#
_cell.length_a   1.000
_cell.length_b   1.000
_cell.length_c   1.000
_cell.angle_alpha   90.00
_cell.angle_beta   90.00
_cell.angle_gamma   90.00
#
_symmetry.space_group_name_H-M   'P 1'
#
loop_
_entity.id
_entity.type
_entity.pdbx_description
1 polymer ?
#
loop_
_entity_poly.entity_id
_entity_poly.type
_entity_poly.pdbx_seq_one_letter_code
_entity_poly.pdbx_strand_id
1 'polypeptide(L)' 'MSTGLMIILLILSIFITAKVCGILFRNTIGTGMAYITRTFVVWLIVLVVLTGICSAIGLV' A
#
# COMPACT_ATOMS: atom_id res chain seq x y z
N MET A 1 18.13 -1.89 -8.88
CA MET A 1 16.74 -2.40 -8.98
C MET A 1 16.26 -2.32 -10.44
N SER A 2 15.83 -3.43 -11.04
CA SER A 2 15.31 -3.42 -12.43
C SER A 2 13.97 -2.68 -12.48
N THR A 3 13.75 -1.87 -13.52
CA THR A 3 12.51 -1.10 -13.73
C THR A 3 11.25 -1.98 -13.69
N GLY A 4 11.35 -3.22 -14.19
CA GLY A 4 10.24 -4.18 -14.11
C GLY A 4 9.89 -4.59 -12.68
N LEU A 5 10.89 -4.72 -11.80
CA LEU A 5 10.69 -5.11 -10.41
C LEU A 5 10.01 -3.99 -9.60
N MET A 6 10.35 -2.73 -9.89
CA MET A 6 9.68 -1.56 -9.32
C MET A 6 8.19 -1.48 -9.69
N ILE A 7 7.84 -1.77 -10.96
CA ILE A 7 6.44 -1.77 -11.41
C ILE A 7 5.65 -2.86 -10.69
N ILE A 8 6.23 -4.06 -10.54
CA ILE A 8 5.59 -5.18 -9.83
C ILE A 8 5.33 -4.80 -8.37
N LEU A 9 6.31 -4.21 -7.67
CA LEU A 9 6.15 -3.78 -6.28
C LEU A 9 5.09 -2.68 -6.13
N LEU A 10 5.01 -1.77 -7.09
CA LEU A 10 4.03 -0.70 -7.08
C LEU A 10 2.61 -1.26 -7.22
N ILE A 11 2.38 -2.19 -8.15
CA ILE A 11 1.10 -2.89 -8.31
C ILE A 11 0.75 -3.68 -7.04
N LEU A 12 1.72 -4.40 -6.47
CA LEU A 12 1.52 -5.19 -5.26
C LEU A 12 1.13 -4.30 -4.06
N SER A 13 1.78 -3.14 -3.91
CA SER A 13 1.48 -2.17 -2.85
C SER A 13 0.04 -1.65 -2.95
N ILE A 14 -0.44 -1.37 -4.16
CA ILE A 14 -1.80 -0.88 -4.41
C ILE A 14 -2.82 -1.98 -4.09
N PHE A 15 -2.55 -3.22 -4.50
CA PHE A 15 -3.45 -4.34 -4.28
C PHE A 15 -3.61 -4.67 -2.78
N ILE A 16 -2.51 -4.70 -2.04
CA ILE A 16 -2.52 -4.92 -0.58
C ILE A 16 -3.28 -3.78 0.11
N THR A 17 -2.98 -2.53 -0.26
CA THR A 17 -3.66 -1.36 0.29
C THR A 17 -5.16 -1.41 0.07
N ALA A 18 -5.62 -1.76 -1.14
CA ALA A 18 -7.05 -1.90 -1.45
C ALA A 18 -7.75 -2.94 -0.56
N LYS A 19 -7.10 -4.08 -0.30
CA LYS A 19 -7.62 -5.12 0.60
C LYS A 19 -7.68 -4.65 2.06
N VAL A 20 -6.62 -4.01 2.55
CA VAL A 20 -6.55 -3.47 3.92
C VAL A 20 -7.63 -2.40 4.12
N CYS A 21 -7.74 -1.45 3.20
CA CYS A 21 -8.74 -0.38 3.24
C CYS A 21 -10.18 -0.93 3.16
N GLY A 22 -10.43 -1.96 2.35
CA GLY A 22 -11.75 -2.61 2.27
C GLY A 22 -12.20 -3.25 3.59
N ILE A 23 -11.27 -3.71 4.42
CA ILE A 23 -11.55 -4.25 5.75
C ILE A 23 -11.65 -3.12 6.79
N LEU A 24 -10.67 -2.20 6.81
CA LEU A 24 -10.61 -1.11 7.78
C LEU A 24 -11.80 -0.16 7.67
N PHE A 25 -12.23 0.15 6.45
CA PHE A 25 -13.28 1.13 6.19
C PHE A 25 -14.67 0.52 6.00
N ARG A 26 -14.81 -0.80 6.18
CA ARG A 26 -16.08 -1.52 5.95
C ARG A 26 -17.25 -0.93 6.75
N ASN A 27 -16.98 -0.41 7.95
CA ASN A 27 -17.96 0.22 8.84
C ASN A 27 -17.67 1.69 9.13
N THR A 28 -16.73 2.31 8.40
CA THR A 28 -16.43 3.73 8.57
C THR A 28 -17.45 4.54 7.79
N ILE A 29 -18.08 5.54 8.42
CA ILE A 29 -18.90 6.56 7.77
C ILE A 29 -18.06 7.83 7.70
N GLY A 30 -17.84 8.36 6.50
CA GLY A 30 -17.03 9.56 6.28
C GLY A 30 -17.29 10.21 4.93
N THR A 31 -16.68 11.36 4.69
CA THR A 31 -16.72 12.03 3.38
C THR A 31 -15.67 11.43 2.45
N GLY A 32 -15.87 11.51 1.12
CA GLY A 32 -14.92 10.98 0.13
C GLY A 32 -13.47 11.42 0.37
N MET A 33 -13.25 12.68 0.76
CA MET A 33 -11.93 13.22 1.10
C MET A 33 -11.29 12.51 2.31
N ALA A 34 -12.07 12.14 3.32
CA ALA A 34 -11.56 11.42 4.48
C ALA A 34 -11.10 10.00 4.12
N TYR A 35 -11.80 9.31 3.20
CA TYR A 35 -11.35 8.00 2.71
C TYR A 35 -10.08 8.10 1.88
N ILE A 36 -9.93 9.13 1.05
CA ILE A 36 -8.71 9.35 0.25
C ILE A 36 -7.51 9.55 1.18
N THR A 37 -7.61 10.45 2.15
CA THR A 37 -6.50 10.71 3.10
C THR A 37 -6.14 9.46 3.88
N ARG A 38 -7.11 8.71 4.40
CA ARG A 38 -6.83 7.49 5.15
C ARG A 38 -6.23 6.39 4.26
N THR A 39 -6.72 6.24 3.03
CA THR A 39 -6.17 5.28 2.05
C THR A 39 -4.73 5.62 1.68
N PHE A 40 -4.42 6.92 1.54
CA PHE A 40 -3.06 7.38 1.26
C PHE A 40 -2.10 7.08 2.42
N VAL A 41 -2.53 7.31 3.66
CA VAL A 41 -1.74 6.96 4.85
C VAL A 41 -1.49 5.46 4.93
N VAL A 42 -2.51 4.62 4.69
CA VAL A 42 -2.34 3.16 4.65
C VAL A 42 -1.38 2.75 3.54
N TRP A 43 -1.47 3.37 2.37
CA TRP A 43 -0.58 3.07 1.24
C TRP A 43 0.89 3.37 1.59
N LEU A 44 1.17 4.49 2.25
CA LEU A 44 2.54 4.82 2.71
C LEU A 44 3.07 3.76 3.69
N ILE A 45 2.25 3.30 4.63
CA ILE A 45 2.64 2.24 5.57
C ILE A 45 2.94 0.95 4.82
N VAL A 46 2.08 0.54 3.87
CA VAL A 46 2.30 -0.66 3.04
C VAL A 46 3.58 -0.53 2.24
N LEU A 47 3.87 0.64 1.65
CA LEU A 47 5.10 0.90 0.90
C LEU A 47 6.34 0.71 1.77
N VAL A 48 6.38 1.32 2.95
CA VAL A 48 7.51 1.20 3.89
C VAL A 48 7.73 -0.26 4.28
N VAL A 49 6.66 -0.99 4.58
CA VAL A 49 6.74 -2.42 4.92
C VAL A 49 7.24 -3.24 3.73
N LEU A 50 6.72 -3.00 2.52
CA LEU A 50 7.15 -3.71 1.32
C LEU A 50 8.62 -3.45 1.02
N THR A 51 9.07 -2.19 1.08
CA THR A 51 10.48 -1.83 0.86
C THR A 51 11.37 -2.48 1.92
N GLY A 52 10.96 -2.50 3.18
CA GLY A 52 11.67 -3.18 4.26
C GLY A 52 11.81 -4.69 4.01
N ILE A 53 10.73 -5.35 3.60
CA ILE A 53 10.74 -6.78 3.25
C ILE A 53 11.64 -7.03 2.03
N CYS A 54 11.53 -6.21 0.99
CA CYS A 54 12.36 -6.33 -0.22
C CYS A 54 13.84 -6.11 0.07
N SER A 55 14.18 -5.20 0.98
CA SER A 55 15.56 -5.02 1.45
C SER A 55 16.06 -6.23 2.24
N ALA A 56 15.23 -6.81 3.11
CA ALA A 56 15.58 -7.99 3.89
C ALA A 56 15.85 -9.24 3.04
N ILE A 57 15.18 -9.37 1.89
CA ILE A 57 15.38 -10.49 0.94
C ILE A 57 16.40 -10.18 -0.17
N GLY A 58 17.08 -9.02 -0.12
CA GLY A 58 18.10 -8.62 -1.09
C GLY A 58 17.57 -8.22 -2.48
N LEU A 59 16.28 -7.86 -2.56
CA LEU A 59 15.63 -7.39 -3.79
C LEU A 59 15.81 -5.88 -4.05
N VAL A 60 16.18 -5.12 -3.01
CA VAL A 60 16.44 -3.67 -3.01
C VAL A 60 17.92 -3.43 -2.82
#